data_AF-A0A9D4WSY0-F1
#
_entry.id   AF-A0A9D4WSY0-F1
#
_cell.length_a   1.000
_cell.length_b   1.000
_cell.length_c   1.000
_cell.angle_alpha   90.00
_cell.angle_beta   90.00
_cell.angle_gamma   90.00
#
_symmetry.space_group_name_H-M   'P 1'
#
loop_
_entity.id
_entity.type
_entity.pdbx_description
1 polymer ?
#
loop_
_entity_poly.entity_id
_entity_poly.type
_entity_poly.pdbx_seq_one_letter_code
_entity_poly.pdbx_strand_id
1 'polypeptide(L)'
;MTTRFKKNRKKRGHVSAGHGRIGKHRKHPGGRGNAGGMHHHRILFDKYHPDRLASLIPQEVKDKALKEKKAPVIDVTQHGYFKLLGKGVLPQNQPFVVKTKLISKIAEKKIKEAGGAVILTA
;
A
#
# COMPACT_ATOMS: atom_id res chain seq x y z
N MET A 1 -24.74 6.02 -9.27
CA MET A 1 -25.38 4.69 -9.12
C MET A 1 -26.79 4.88 -8.55
N THR A 2 -27.82 4.38 -9.22
CA THR A 2 -29.22 4.55 -8.77
C THR A 2 -29.50 3.80 -7.47
N THR A 3 -30.42 4.32 -6.66
CA THR A 3 -30.70 3.80 -5.30
C THR A 3 -31.26 2.38 -5.29
N ARG A 4 -31.95 1.97 -6.36
CA ARG A 4 -32.57 0.64 -6.50
C ARG A 4 -31.57 -0.52 -6.44
N PHE A 5 -30.33 -0.30 -6.89
CA PHE A 5 -29.30 -1.34 -6.92
C PHE A 5 -28.46 -1.41 -5.63
N LYS A 6 -28.72 -0.56 -4.63
CA LYS A 6 -27.97 -0.58 -3.37
C LYS A 6 -28.25 -1.86 -2.60
N LYS A 7 -27.19 -2.52 -2.12
CA LYS A 7 -27.26 -3.74 -1.28
C LYS A 7 -28.22 -3.62 -0.10
N ASN A 8 -28.32 -2.44 0.52
CA ASN A 8 -29.20 -2.21 1.67
C ASN A 8 -30.70 -2.34 1.30
N ARG A 9 -31.11 -2.01 0.07
CA ARG A 9 -32.51 -2.19 -0.36
C ARG A 9 -32.93 -3.65 -0.34
N LYS A 10 -32.04 -4.57 -0.74
CA LYS A 10 -32.24 -6.02 -0.68
C LYS A 10 -32.24 -6.57 0.75
N LYS A 11 -31.79 -5.79 1.74
CA LYS A 11 -31.71 -6.21 3.15
C LYS A 11 -32.87 -5.68 4.01
N ARG A 12 -33.87 -5.01 3.44
CA ARG A 12 -35.09 -4.64 4.17
C ARG A 12 -35.80 -5.90 4.67
N GLY A 13 -36.29 -5.88 5.91
CA GLY A 13 -36.86 -7.05 6.59
C GLY A 13 -35.84 -7.92 7.32
N HIS A 14 -34.54 -7.78 7.06
CA HIS A 14 -33.52 -8.48 7.85
C HIS A 14 -33.20 -7.71 9.14
N VAL A 15 -33.24 -8.42 10.27
CA VAL A 15 -33.10 -7.86 11.63
C VAL A 15 -31.83 -7.02 11.83
N SER A 16 -30.69 -7.43 11.28
CA SER A 16 -29.39 -6.76 11.52
C SER A 16 -28.84 -5.98 10.32
N ALA A 17 -29.62 -5.81 9.26
CA ALA A 17 -29.16 -5.27 7.97
C ALA A 17 -27.86 -5.96 7.46
N GLY A 18 -27.64 -7.22 7.87
CA GLY A 18 -26.48 -8.04 7.57
C GLY A 18 -25.14 -7.47 8.04
N HIS A 19 -25.12 -6.86 9.23
CA HIS A 19 -23.91 -6.57 10.02
C HIS A 19 -23.64 -7.64 11.10
N GLY A 20 -24.32 -8.80 11.04
CA GLY A 20 -24.25 -9.86 12.03
C GLY A 20 -25.11 -9.57 13.27
N ARG A 21 -25.56 -10.63 13.96
CA ARG A 21 -26.40 -10.50 15.17
C ARG A 21 -25.59 -10.17 16.43
N ILE A 22 -24.42 -10.78 16.57
CA ILE A 22 -23.57 -10.71 17.77
C ILE A 22 -22.64 -9.50 17.73
N GLY A 23 -21.78 -9.39 16.71
CA GLY A 23 -20.80 -8.29 16.60
C GLY A 23 -21.44 -6.91 16.45
N LYS A 24 -22.59 -6.84 15.75
CA LYS A 24 -23.39 -5.64 15.44
C LYS A 24 -22.58 -4.54 14.73
N HIS A 25 -23.29 -3.56 14.16
CA HIS A 25 -22.65 -2.37 13.62
C HIS A 25 -22.30 -1.39 14.76
N ARG A 26 -21.02 -1.01 14.88
CA ARG A 26 -20.54 0.02 15.82
C ARG A 26 -19.87 1.13 15.02
N LYS A 27 -20.02 2.39 15.47
CA LYS A 27 -19.61 3.57 14.69
C LYS A 27 -18.12 3.55 14.28
N HIS A 28 -17.21 3.26 15.21
CA HIS A 28 -15.76 3.15 14.95
C HIS A 28 -15.07 2.18 15.94
N PRO A 29 -15.19 0.86 15.76
CA PRO A 29 -14.67 -0.11 16.74
C PRO A 29 -13.13 -0.15 16.81
N GLY A 30 -12.44 0.14 15.71
CA GLY A 30 -10.97 0.10 15.62
C GLY A 30 -10.30 1.48 15.55
N GLY A 31 -11.03 2.55 15.84
CA GLY A 31 -10.59 3.95 15.64
C GLY A 31 -11.08 4.57 14.34
N ARG A 32 -10.71 5.84 14.11
CA ARG A 32 -11.06 6.61 12.90
C ARG A 32 -9.85 6.76 11.98
N GLY A 33 -10.08 6.72 10.67
CA GLY A 33 -9.01 6.92 9.69
C GLY A 33 -7.91 5.86 9.80
N ASN A 34 -6.66 6.31 9.89
CA ASN A 34 -5.46 5.45 9.98
C ASN A 34 -5.03 5.14 11.44
N ALA A 35 -5.95 5.27 12.41
CA ALA A 35 -5.66 4.98 13.82
C ALA A 35 -5.14 3.54 14.01
N GLY A 36 -4.18 3.34 14.92
CA GLY A 36 -3.66 2.02 15.26
C GLY A 36 -2.65 1.42 14.27
N GLY A 37 -2.18 2.19 13.28
CA GLY A 37 -1.29 1.71 12.22
C GLY A 37 0.04 1.09 12.69
N MET A 38 0.52 1.43 13.89
CA MET A 38 1.71 0.81 14.50
C MET A 38 1.37 -0.11 15.69
N HIS A 39 0.09 -0.24 16.03
CA HIS A 39 -0.40 -1.02 17.18
C HIS A 39 -1.30 -2.15 16.69
N HIS A 40 -2.61 -2.08 16.94
CA HIS A 40 -3.57 -3.15 16.62
C HIS A 40 -3.88 -3.31 15.12
N HIS A 41 -3.53 -2.34 14.27
CA HIS A 41 -3.62 -2.45 12.80
C HIS A 41 -2.26 -2.59 12.10
N ARG A 42 -1.17 -2.80 12.86
CA ARG A 42 0.20 -2.93 12.33
C ARG A 42 0.31 -3.92 11.18
N ILE A 43 -0.27 -5.10 11.34
CA ILE A 43 -0.25 -6.17 10.32
C ILE A 43 -0.86 -5.70 8.99
N LEU A 44 -1.91 -4.88 9.02
CA LEU A 44 -2.55 -4.33 7.82
C LEU A 44 -1.65 -3.30 7.13
N PHE A 45 -0.93 -2.50 7.91
CA PHE A 45 0.01 -1.50 7.40
C PHE A 45 1.26 -2.16 6.83
N ASP A 46 1.92 -3.05 7.58
CA ASP A 46 3.09 -3.77 7.09
C ASP A 46 2.76 -4.55 5.81
N LYS A 47 1.62 -5.26 5.77
CA LYS A 47 1.27 -6.10 4.63
C LYS A 47 0.99 -5.33 3.34
N TYR A 48 0.37 -4.14 3.44
CA TYR A 48 -0.18 -3.44 2.27
C TYR A 48 0.38 -2.03 2.06
N HIS A 49 1.03 -1.44 3.04
CA HIS A 49 1.51 -0.06 3.05
C HIS A 49 2.96 0.00 3.57
N PRO A 50 3.94 -0.45 2.77
CA PRO A 50 5.34 -0.27 3.13
C PRO A 50 5.63 1.23 3.21
N ASP A 51 5.73 1.76 4.44
CA ASP A 51 5.59 3.19 4.70
C ASP A 51 6.65 4.06 4.00
N ARG A 52 7.82 3.51 3.62
CA ARG A 52 8.76 4.18 2.69
C ARG A 52 9.60 3.16 1.89
N LEU A 53 9.37 3.05 0.58
CA LEU A 53 10.29 2.34 -0.34
C LEU A 53 11.75 2.77 -0.14
N ALA A 54 11.97 4.07 0.08
CA ALA A 54 13.28 4.63 0.30
C ALA A 54 13.94 4.17 1.61
N SER A 55 13.21 3.75 2.65
CA SER A 55 13.85 3.26 3.89
C SER A 55 14.27 1.80 3.81
N LEU A 56 13.81 1.05 2.80
CA LEU A 56 14.23 -0.33 2.56
C LEU A 56 15.65 -0.43 1.98
N ILE A 57 16.23 0.68 1.52
CA ILE A 57 17.60 0.72 1.02
C ILE A 57 18.53 1.17 2.16
N PRO A 58 19.52 0.36 2.55
CA PRO A 58 20.59 0.80 3.44
C PRO A 58 21.27 2.06 2.89
N GLN A 59 21.63 3.02 3.76
CA GLN A 59 22.20 4.29 3.30
C GLN A 59 23.47 4.10 2.46
N GLU A 60 24.30 3.12 2.82
CA GLU A 60 25.52 2.79 2.08
C GLU A 60 25.29 2.47 0.60
N VAL A 61 24.19 1.80 0.27
CA VAL A 61 23.84 1.45 -1.11
C VAL A 61 23.36 2.69 -1.87
N LYS A 62 22.65 3.61 -1.19
CA LYS A 62 22.26 4.88 -1.79
C LYS A 62 23.47 5.77 -2.08
N ASP A 63 24.42 5.81 -1.15
CA ASP A 63 25.61 6.64 -1.27
C ASP A 63 26.55 6.12 -2.37
N LYS A 64 26.71 4.79 -2.48
CA LYS A 64 27.42 4.14 -3.60
C LYS A 64 26.71 4.41 -4.93
N ALA A 65 25.39 4.27 -4.98
CA ALA A 65 24.60 4.54 -6.18
C ALA A 65 24.70 6.01 -6.62
N LEU A 66 24.74 6.95 -5.67
CA LEU A 66 24.91 8.38 -5.94
C LEU A 66 26.32 8.69 -6.47
N LYS A 67 27.36 8.06 -5.90
CA LYS A 67 28.75 8.18 -6.37
C LYS A 67 28.94 7.60 -7.78
N GLU A 68 28.33 6.45 -8.06
CA GLU A 68 28.42 5.77 -9.35
C GLU A 68 27.40 6.25 -10.39
N LYS A 69 26.52 7.20 -10.04
CA LYS A 69 25.39 7.68 -10.87
C LYS A 69 24.50 6.54 -11.40
N LYS A 70 24.34 5.46 -10.65
CA LYS A 70 23.46 4.33 -10.99
C LYS A 70 22.17 4.41 -10.18
N ALA A 71 21.06 3.91 -10.74
CA ALA A 71 19.80 3.81 -10.03
C ALA A 71 19.82 2.58 -9.09
N PRO A 72 19.58 2.73 -7.77
CA PRO A 72 19.52 1.60 -6.87
C PRO A 72 18.31 0.71 -7.20
N VAL A 73 18.53 -0.60 -7.14
CA VAL A 73 17.49 -1.62 -7.33
C VAL A 73 16.93 -2.00 -5.96
N ILE A 74 15.63 -1.86 -5.79
CA ILE A 74 14.88 -2.20 -4.58
C ILE A 74 14.13 -3.49 -4.84
N ASP A 75 14.56 -4.59 -4.21
CA ASP A 75 13.80 -5.82 -4.20
C ASP A 75 12.90 -5.88 -2.97
N VAL A 76 11.60 -5.62 -3.17
CA VAL A 76 10.64 -5.65 -2.07
C VAL A 76 10.24 -7.08 -1.71
N THR A 77 10.50 -8.06 -2.59
CA THR A 77 10.18 -9.47 -2.32
C THR A 77 11.12 -10.08 -1.28
N GLN A 78 12.40 -9.67 -1.28
CA GLN A 78 13.37 -10.03 -0.25
C GLN A 78 12.94 -9.56 1.14
N HIS A 79 12.14 -8.50 1.20
CA HIS A 79 11.59 -7.93 2.43
C HIS A 79 10.20 -8.51 2.76
N GLY A 80 9.74 -9.53 2.03
CA GLY A 80 8.44 -10.19 2.24
C GLY A 80 7.23 -9.45 1.65
N TYR A 81 7.44 -8.42 0.83
CA TYR A 81 6.35 -7.69 0.19
C TYR A 81 6.07 -8.22 -1.23
N PHE A 82 4.81 -8.53 -1.48
CA PHE A 82 4.38 -9.07 -2.78
C PHE A 82 3.65 -8.06 -3.65
N LYS A 83 3.05 -7.00 -3.07
CA LYS A 83 2.25 -6.02 -3.80
C LYS A 83 2.61 -4.58 -3.42
N LEU A 84 2.89 -3.75 -4.42
CA LEU A 84 3.08 -2.31 -4.23
C LEU A 84 1.83 -1.48 -4.49
N LEU A 85 1.52 -0.60 -3.55
CA LEU A 85 0.43 0.36 -3.60
C LEU A 85 0.96 1.80 -3.72
N GLY A 86 0.18 2.69 -4.34
CA GLY A 86 0.63 4.04 -4.69
C GLY A 86 0.45 5.11 -3.60
N LYS A 87 0.40 4.71 -2.32
CA LYS A 87 0.26 5.64 -1.19
C LYS A 87 1.64 6.17 -0.78
N GLY A 88 1.71 7.43 -0.36
CA GLY A 88 2.95 8.08 0.05
C GLY A 88 3.60 8.95 -1.03
N VAL A 89 4.75 9.53 -0.68
CA VAL A 89 5.55 10.44 -1.50
C VAL A 89 6.87 9.76 -1.85
N LEU A 90 7.27 9.86 -3.12
CA LEU A 90 8.54 9.34 -3.60
C LEU A 90 9.60 10.45 -3.55
N PRO A 91 10.87 10.11 -3.29
CA PRO A 91 11.96 11.07 -3.42
C PRO A 91 12.08 11.54 -4.87
N GLN A 92 12.04 12.86 -5.11
CA GLN A 92 12.11 13.43 -6.46
C GLN A 92 13.53 13.50 -7.02
N ASN A 93 14.55 13.54 -6.17
CA ASN A 93 15.94 13.79 -6.58
C ASN A 93 16.74 12.54 -6.96
N GLN A 94 16.20 11.32 -6.82
CA GLN A 94 16.96 10.10 -7.11
C GLN A 94 16.08 9.06 -7.81
N PRO A 95 16.39 8.66 -9.06
CA PRO A 95 15.68 7.59 -9.74
C PRO A 95 16.02 6.24 -9.11
N PHE A 96 15.05 5.33 -9.02
CA PHE A 96 15.23 4.00 -8.47
C PHE A 96 14.43 2.96 -9.26
N VAL A 97 14.88 1.71 -9.23
CA VAL A 97 14.21 0.58 -9.90
C VAL A 97 13.59 -0.32 -8.84
N VAL A 98 12.33 -0.71 -8.99
CA VAL A 98 11.64 -1.55 -8.00
C VAL A 98 11.26 -2.90 -8.58
N LYS A 99 11.71 -3.99 -7.95
CA LYS A 99 11.31 -5.37 -8.25
C LYS A 99 10.17 -5.79 -7.34
N THR A 100 9.05 -6.23 -7.92
CA THR A 100 7.85 -6.64 -7.15
C THR A 100 7.10 -7.78 -7.87
N LYS A 101 6.23 -8.49 -7.17
CA LYS A 101 5.32 -9.45 -7.84
C LYS A 101 4.09 -8.79 -8.44
N LEU A 102 3.48 -7.87 -7.68
CA LEU A 102 2.25 -7.19 -8.05
C LEU A 102 2.42 -5.67 -7.85
N ILE A 103 1.74 -4.88 -8.68
CA ILE A 103 1.74 -3.42 -8.56
C ILE A 103 0.37 -2.83 -8.89
N SER A 104 0.01 -1.75 -8.22
CA SER A 104 -1.17 -0.93 -8.55
C SER A 104 -0.86 0.07 -9.67
N LYS A 105 -1.84 0.38 -10.53
CA LYS A 105 -1.70 1.38 -11.60
C LYS A 105 -1.20 2.75 -11.10
N ILE A 106 -1.62 3.14 -9.90
CA ILE A 106 -1.22 4.42 -9.28
C ILE A 106 0.25 4.38 -8.87
N ALA A 107 0.72 3.27 -8.28
CA ALA A 107 2.13 3.12 -7.90
C ALA A 107 3.03 3.14 -9.12
N GLU A 108 2.67 2.40 -10.17
CA GLU A 108 3.43 2.34 -11.40
C GLU A 108 3.54 3.72 -12.06
N LYS A 109 2.42 4.45 -12.16
CA LYS A 109 2.41 5.82 -12.69
C LYS A 109 3.34 6.73 -11.89
N LYS A 110 3.26 6.72 -10.56
CA LYS A 110 4.12 7.54 -9.69
C LYS A 110 5.60 7.23 -9.82
N ILE A 111 5.97 5.94 -9.90
CA ILE A 111 7.38 5.53 -10.03
C ILE A 111 7.94 5.99 -11.37
N LYS A 112 7.18 5.85 -12.46
CA LYS A 112 7.58 6.34 -13.79
C LYS A 112 7.70 7.86 -13.83
N GLU A 113 6.76 8.59 -13.21
CA GLU A 113 6.82 10.06 -13.10
C GLU A 113 8.04 10.54 -12.31
N ALA A 114 8.50 9.77 -11.32
CA ALA A 114 9.73 10.03 -10.56
C ALA A 114 11.02 9.63 -11.32
N GLY A 115 10.93 9.21 -12.59
CA GLY A 115 12.08 8.76 -13.39
C GLY A 115 12.59 7.36 -13.00
N GLY A 116 11.81 6.59 -12.23
CA GLY A 116 12.12 5.22 -11.85
C GLY A 116 11.54 4.18 -12.81
N ALA A 117 11.90 2.92 -12.58
CA ALA A 117 11.39 1.78 -13.35
C ALA A 117 10.82 0.70 -12.42
N VAL A 118 9.91 -0.13 -12.95
CA VAL A 118 9.33 -1.27 -12.22
C VAL A 118 9.62 -2.54 -13.00
N ILE A 119 10.11 -3.56 -12.31
CA ILE A 119 10.36 -4.90 -12.84
C ILE A 119 9.43 -5.88 -12.13
N LEU A 120 8.63 -6.61 -12.90
CA LEU A 120 7.80 -7.68 -12.36
C LEU A 120 8.64 -8.95 -12.19
N THR A 121 8.50 -9.58 -11.04
CA THR A 121 9.23 -10.79 -10.63
C THR A 121 8.22 -11.86 -10.22
N ALA A 122 8.52 -13.13 -10.49
CA ALA A 122 7.61 -14.25 -10.22
C ALA A 122 7.58 -14.67 -8.74
#